data_AF-A0A6V8CS96-F1
#
_entry.id   AF-A0A6V8CS96-F1
#
_cell.length_a   1.000
_cell.length_b   1.000
_cell.length_c   1.000
_cell.angle_alpha   90.00
_cell.angle_beta   90.00
_cell.angle_gamma   90.00
#
_symmetry.space_group_name_H-M   'P 1'
#
loop_
_entity.id
_entity.type
_entity.pdbx_description
1 polymer ?
#
loop_
_entity_poly.entity_id
_entity_poly.type
_entity_poly.pdbx_seq_one_letter_code
_entity_poly.pdbx_strand_id
1 'polypeptide(L)' 'MGTPLVPAGEPVVEPVLEWTICRDAEDIRTLMGWITSSTKRREREALIVRTRELLAEIEHAAQRLDELR' A
#
# COMPACT_ATOMS: atom_id res chain seq x y z
N MET A 1 36.94 -8.61 6.16
CA MET A 1 35.52 -8.50 6.55
C MET A 1 34.71 -8.42 5.28
N GLY A 2 34.22 -9.56 4.77
CA GLY A 2 33.35 -9.58 3.61
C GLY A 2 31.93 -9.27 4.06
N THR A 3 31.35 -8.19 3.58
CA THR A 3 29.90 -8.02 3.62
C THR A 3 29.26 -9.21 2.87
N PRO A 4 28.29 -9.92 3.45
CA PRO A 4 27.56 -10.92 2.69
C PRO A 4 26.82 -10.20 1.57
N LEU A 5 27.25 -10.44 0.33
CA LEU A 5 26.46 -10.12 -0.85
C LEU A 5 25.23 -11.03 -0.82
N VAL A 6 24.06 -10.45 -0.56
CA VAL A 6 22.79 -11.16 -0.62
C VAL A 6 22.63 -11.70 -2.05
N PRO A 7 22.45 -13.00 -2.25
CA PRO A 7 22.23 -13.55 -3.58
C PRO A 7 20.93 -12.97 -4.15
N ALA A 8 20.98 -12.44 -5.36
CA ALA A 8 19.78 -12.14 -6.15
C ALA A 8 19.15 -13.49 -6.56
N GLY A 9 18.37 -14.09 -5.65
CA GLY A 9 17.88 -15.46 -5.77
C GLY A 9 16.40 -15.61 -5.46
N GLU A 10 15.97 -15.25 -4.25
CA GLU A 10 14.56 -15.34 -3.81
C GLU A 10 14.28 -14.25 -2.76
N PRO A 11 13.12 -13.57 -2.80
CA PRO A 11 13.10 -12.12 -2.64
C PRO A 11 12.59 -11.71 -1.26
N VAL A 12 12.90 -10.48 -0.83
CA VAL A 12 12.35 -9.85 0.40
C VAL A 12 10.84 -9.52 0.22
N VAL A 13 10.05 -10.46 -0.33
CA VAL A 13 8.68 -10.22 -0.80
C VAL A 13 7.74 -10.03 0.37
N GLU A 14 7.73 -10.97 1.33
CA GLU A 14 6.80 -10.93 2.44
C GLU A 14 6.92 -9.65 3.29
N PRO A 15 8.12 -9.22 3.74
CA PRO A 15 8.25 -7.95 4.47
C PRO A 15 7.85 -6.71 3.65
N VAL A 16 8.04 -6.74 2.32
CA VAL A 16 7.63 -5.64 1.44
C VAL A 16 6.12 -5.62 1.27
N LEU A 17 5.47 -6.78 1.16
CA LEU A 17 4.01 -6.87 1.10
C LEU A 17 3.36 -6.41 2.41
N GLU A 18 3.89 -6.83 3.56
CA GLU A 18 3.42 -6.36 4.87
C GLU A 18 3.59 -4.85 5.00
N TRP A 19 4.76 -4.32 4.63
CA TRP A 19 5.01 -2.88 4.62
C TRP A 19 4.04 -2.12 3.69
N THR A 20 3.73 -2.68 2.51
CA THR A 20 2.81 -2.09 1.54
C THR A 20 1.41 -1.97 2.15
N ILE A 21 0.90 -3.05 2.76
CA ILE A 21 -0.40 -3.05 3.44
C ILE A 21 -0.44 -1.98 4.53
N CYS A 22 0.59 -1.91 5.37
CA CYS A 22 0.65 -0.92 6.45
C CYS A 22 0.67 0.51 5.91
N ARG A 23 1.57 0.80 4.97
CA ARG A 23 1.71 2.14 4.38
C ARG A 23 0.43 2.60 3.71
N ASP A 24 -0.16 1.75 2.87
CA ASP A 24 -1.34 2.13 2.09
C ASP A 24 -2.55 2.35 3.00
N ALA A 25 -2.67 1.59 4.09
CA ALA A 25 -3.70 1.83 5.10
C ALA A 25 -3.54 3.19 5.80
N GLU A 26 -2.30 3.61 6.09
CA GLU A 26 -2.02 4.94 6.64
C GLU A 26 -2.31 6.08 5.65
N ASP A 27 -1.97 5.87 4.38
CA ASP A 27 -2.26 6.82 3.31
C ASP A 27 -3.79 6.96 3.11
N ILE A 28 -4.53 5.85 3.12
CA ILE A 28 -6.00 5.85 3.09
C ILE A 28 -6.57 6.64 4.27
N ARG A 29 -6.07 6.43 5.49
CA ARG A 29 -6.50 7.19 6.68
C ARG A 29 -6.35 8.70 6.46
N THR A 30 -5.23 9.12 5.87
CA THR A 30 -4.98 10.53 5.54
C THR A 30 -5.94 11.05 4.46
N LEU A 31 -6.14 10.28 3.39
CA LEU A 31 -7.07 10.63 2.31
C LEU A 31 -8.52 10.78 2.81
N MET A 32 -8.96 9.92 3.72
CA MET A 32 -10.29 10.01 4.33
C MET A 32 -10.47 11.31 5.14
N GLY A 33 -9.40 11.77 5.80
CA GLY A 33 -9.36 13.09 6.43
C GLY A 33 -9.59 14.21 5.41
N TRP A 34 -8.87 14.19 4.28
CA TRP A 34 -9.03 15.20 3.23
C TRP A 34 -10.39 15.13 2.53
N ILE A 35 -10.97 13.94 2.33
CA ILE A 35 -12.32 13.76 1.77
C ILE A 35 -13.34 14.47 2.65
N THR A 36 -13.21 14.32 3.96
CA THR A 36 -14.12 14.93 4.94
C THR A 36 -13.97 16.45 4.98
N SER A 37 -12.75 16.97 4.80
CA SER A 37 -12.46 18.40 4.82
C SER A 37 -12.65 19.11 3.46
N SER A 38 -12.69 18.39 2.34
CA SER A 38 -12.76 19.01 1.01
C SER A 38 -14.13 19.64 0.73
N THR A 39 -14.12 20.90 0.27
CA THR A 39 -15.32 21.66 -0.12
C THR A 39 -15.62 21.57 -1.62
N LYS A 40 -14.69 21.04 -2.42
CA LYS A 40 -14.83 20.96 -3.89
C LYS A 40 -15.18 19.53 -4.31
N ARG A 41 -16.29 19.38 -5.04
CA ARG A 41 -16.75 18.08 -5.57
C ARG A 41 -15.65 17.33 -6.34
N ARG A 42 -14.96 18.04 -7.25
CA ARG A 42 -13.91 17.46 -8.10
C ARG A 42 -12.70 16.96 -7.31
N GLU A 43 -12.32 17.68 -6.26
CA GLU A 43 -11.21 17.27 -5.38
C GLU A 43 -11.61 16.02 -4.59
N ARG A 44 -12.83 16.01 -4.04
CA ARG A 44 -13.38 14.82 -3.36
C ARG A 44 -13.42 13.60 -4.27
N GLU A 45 -13.83 13.76 -5.52
CA GLU A 45 -13.81 12.68 -6.51
C GLU A 45 -12.40 12.14 -6.76
N ALA A 46 -11.41 13.02 -6.91
CA ALA A 46 -10.02 12.60 -7.11
C ALA A 46 -9.45 11.85 -5.89
N LEU A 47 -9.76 12.32 -4.68
CA LEU A 47 -9.36 11.64 -3.44
C LEU A 47 -10.00 10.25 -3.33
N ILE A 48 -11.28 10.12 -3.64
CA ILE A 48 -11.98 8.83 -3.65
C ILE A 48 -11.36 7.87 -4.66
N VAL A 49 -10.99 8.34 -5.86
CA VAL A 49 -10.29 7.52 -6.85
C VAL A 49 -8.96 7.02 -6.28
N ARG A 50 -8.15 7.89 -5.67
CA ARG A 50 -6.88 7.49 -5.07
C ARG A 50 -7.05 6.49 -3.92
N THR A 51 -8.07 6.67 -3.08
CA THR A 51 -8.38 5.71 -2.00
C THR A 51 -8.72 4.33 -2.56
N ARG A 52 -9.45 4.25 -3.68
CA ARG A 52 -9.78 2.96 -4.32
C ARG A 52 -8.54 2.26 -4.89
N GLU A 53 -7.61 3.02 -5.46
CA GLU A 53 -6.33 2.48 -5.96
C GLU A 53 -5.53 1.85 -4.82
N LEU A 54 -5.37 2.55 -3.70
CA LEU A 54 -4.66 2.04 -2.52
C LEU A 54 -5.34 0.82 -1.91
N LEU A 55 -6.68 0.77 -1.88
CA LEU A 55 -7.41 -0.41 -1.42
C LEU A 55 -7.12 -1.63 -2.30
N ALA A 56 -7.10 -1.44 -3.63
CA ALA A 56 -6.76 -2.51 -4.55
C ALA A 56 -5.30 -3.00 -4.38
N GLU A 57 -4.36 -2.09 -4.07
CA GLU A 57 -2.97 -2.45 -3.73
C GLU A 57 -2.90 -3.29 -2.45
N ILE A 58 -3.64 -2.92 -1.40
CA ILE A 58 -3.78 -3.71 -0.17
C ILE A 58 -4.37 -5.10 -0.44
N GLU A 59 -5.46 -5.18 -1.21
CA GLU A 59 -6.10 -6.45 -1.56
C GLU A 59 -5.14 -7.37 -2.32
N HIS A 60 -4.40 -6.81 -3.28
CA HIS A 60 -3.39 -7.56 -4.03
C HIS A 60 -2.24 -8.04 -3.14
N ALA A 61 -1.73 -7.17 -2.26
CA ALA A 61 -0.64 -7.51 -1.36
C ALA A 61 -1.06 -8.58 -0.35
N ALA A 62 -2.27 -8.50 0.20
CA ALA A 62 -2.83 -9.49 1.12
C ALA A 62 -3.01 -10.85 0.45
N GLN A 63 -3.58 -10.88 -0.76
CA GLN A 63 -3.70 -12.11 -1.55
C GLN A 63 -2.32 -12.73 -1.79
N ARG A 64 -1.33 -11.91 -2.16
CA ARG A 64 0.02 -12.40 -2.41
C ARG A 64 0.71 -12.94 -1.16
N LEU A 65 0.46 -12.36 0.01
CA LEU A 65 0.95 -12.89 1.29
C LEU A 65 0.34 -14.26 1.59
N ASP A 66 -0.96 -14.43 1.35
CA ASP A 66 -1.62 -15.72 1.55
C ASP A 66 -1.09 -16.79 0.59
N GLU A 67 -0.71 -16.43 -0.64
CA GLU A 67 -0.06 -17.35 -1.59
C GLU A 67 1.36 -17.78 -1.17
N LEU A 68 2.03 -17.02 -0.29
CA LEU A 68 3.37 -17.33 0.21
C LEU A 68 3.36 -18.21 1.47
N ARG A 69 2.19 -18.36 2.12
CA ARG A 69 1.99 -19.12 3.36
C ARG A 69 1.53 -20.55 3.10
#